data_AF-A0A951VGR4-F1
#
_entry.id   AF-A0A951VGR4-F1
#
_cell.length_a   1.000
_cell.length_b   1.000
_cell.length_c   1.000
_cell.angle_alpha   90.00
_cell.angle_beta   90.00
_cell.angle_gamma   90.00
#
_symmetry.space_group_name_H-M   'P 1'
#
loop_
_entity.id
_entity.type
_entity.pdbx_description
1 polymer ?
#
loop_
_entity_poly.entity_id
_entity_poly.type
_entity_poly.pdbx_seq_one_letter_code
_entity_poly.pdbx_strand_id
1 'polypeptide(L)'
;MKAHKHLPTQKDLSVSTRIAKNQIITEVLQNPTFRKASEKFKIPYLIDEESVRKSFMELLNTEVYQSYISAAARDRAGEKKILEQILENQMLESESFNSDGEEKFIHWNADLEAVIPLIKGVLSKPSAADFLEKPDTDKMDFATELLATVLEKNEFLLEMIKPKLKNWEADRIAVLDMILLKMGLSELLYFETIPTKVTLNEYIEIAKEYSTSKSGHFVNGILDNLLKDLEAQNKIHKKIFKGSVNLKNILMKYRYLLILIASGVIAGSCYQRPGNGSRTEANIPMGNVKTTVEVIDTTFNFGKVVEGEKVTYNFRFKNSGDQPLVVTSASASCGCTVPERPEEPIAPGETAYIKVVFDSKGRVGPTHKEVYVTSNAEPEFPVLVISGEVAPQ
;
A
#
# COMPACT_ATOMS: atom_id res chain seq x y z
N MET A 1 -24.59 -40.45 -10.18
CA MET A 1 -23.90 -39.78 -11.31
C MET A 1 -23.47 -38.39 -10.86
N LYS A 2 -22.25 -37.97 -11.22
CA LYS A 2 -21.57 -36.69 -10.91
C LYS A 2 -20.72 -36.63 -9.63
N ALA A 3 -19.86 -37.64 -9.43
CA ALA A 3 -18.58 -37.48 -8.74
C ALA A 3 -17.49 -37.23 -9.80
N HIS A 4 -17.46 -36.03 -10.37
CA HIS A 4 -16.39 -35.53 -11.23
C HIS A 4 -16.50 -34.02 -11.31
N LYS A 5 -16.00 -33.31 -10.30
CA LYS A 5 -15.62 -31.89 -10.45
C LYS A 5 -14.46 -31.64 -9.48
N HIS A 6 -13.28 -31.49 -10.08
CA HIS A 6 -12.01 -31.04 -9.49
C HIS A 6 -11.19 -32.09 -8.71
N LEU A 7 -10.77 -33.15 -9.39
CA LEU A 7 -9.49 -33.79 -9.06
C LEU A 7 -8.37 -32.91 -9.66
N PRO A 8 -7.36 -32.49 -8.88
CA PRO A 8 -6.22 -31.77 -9.43
C PRO A 8 -5.54 -32.63 -10.49
N THR A 9 -5.33 -32.04 -11.67
CA THR A 9 -4.64 -32.69 -12.78
C THR A 9 -3.15 -32.85 -12.47
N GLN A 10 -2.46 -33.76 -13.16
CA GLN A 10 -1.01 -33.97 -12.97
C GLN A 10 -0.17 -32.70 -13.25
N LYS A 11 -0.75 -31.74 -13.99
CA LYS A 11 -0.23 -30.39 -14.24
C LYS A 11 -0.38 -29.46 -13.02
N ASP A 12 -1.42 -29.64 -12.20
CA ASP A 12 -1.66 -28.88 -10.97
C ASP A 12 -0.72 -29.30 -9.83
N LEU A 13 -0.21 -30.55 -9.87
CA LEU A 13 0.78 -31.08 -8.93
C LEU A 13 2.23 -30.63 -9.23
N SER A 14 2.46 -29.97 -10.37
CA SER A 14 3.78 -29.49 -10.81
C SER A 14 3.89 -27.97 -10.77
N VAL A 15 3.54 -27.34 -9.64
CA VAL A 15 3.74 -25.89 -9.49
C VAL A 15 5.24 -25.58 -9.49
N SER A 16 5.70 -24.93 -10.56
CA SER A 16 7.09 -24.54 -10.71
C SER A 16 7.47 -23.49 -9.65
N THR A 17 8.48 -23.77 -8.82
CA THR A 17 9.03 -22.79 -7.88
C THR A 17 9.90 -21.74 -8.56
N ARG A 18 9.88 -21.64 -9.90
CA ARG A 18 10.84 -20.85 -10.66
C ARG A 18 10.70 -19.36 -10.38
N ILE A 19 9.47 -18.85 -10.41
CA ILE A 19 9.17 -17.43 -10.19
C ILE A 19 9.44 -16.97 -8.76
N ALA A 20 9.17 -17.87 -7.84
CA ALA A 20 9.40 -17.69 -6.42
C ALA A 20 10.89 -17.56 -6.04
N LYS A 21 11.75 -18.24 -6.81
CA LYS A 21 13.21 -18.13 -6.74
C LYS A 21 13.75 -17.17 -7.81
N ASN A 22 12.96 -16.19 -8.23
CA ASN A 22 13.40 -15.21 -9.21
C ASN A 22 14.59 -14.41 -8.65
N GLN A 23 15.63 -14.26 -9.47
CA GLN A 23 16.91 -13.69 -9.03
C GLN A 23 16.78 -12.21 -8.70
N ILE A 24 15.99 -11.46 -9.48
CA ILE A 24 15.77 -10.02 -9.27
C ILE A 24 14.99 -9.81 -7.97
N ILE A 25 13.94 -10.59 -7.74
CA ILE A 25 13.18 -10.54 -6.48
C ILE A 25 14.06 -10.87 -5.28
N THR A 26 14.92 -11.90 -5.42
CA THR A 26 15.86 -12.28 -4.38
C THR A 26 16.84 -11.14 -4.07
N GLU A 27 17.40 -10.49 -5.10
CA GLU A 27 18.27 -9.32 -4.93
C GLU A 27 17.55 -8.19 -4.19
N VAL A 28 16.28 -7.90 -4.51
CA VAL A 28 15.54 -6.86 -3.79
C VAL A 28 15.27 -7.24 -2.34
N LEU A 29 14.81 -8.45 -2.07
CA LEU A 29 14.56 -8.92 -0.70
C LEU A 29 15.81 -8.88 0.19
N GLN A 30 16.98 -9.04 -0.41
CA GLN A 30 18.26 -8.98 0.28
C GLN A 30 18.79 -7.56 0.42
N ASN A 31 18.22 -6.58 -0.29
CA ASN A 31 18.62 -5.19 -0.22
C ASN A 31 18.35 -4.62 1.20
N PRO A 32 19.37 -4.05 1.88
CA PRO A 32 19.22 -3.59 3.26
C PRO A 32 18.31 -2.37 3.41
N THR A 33 18.27 -1.47 2.42
CA THR A 33 17.40 -0.30 2.46
C THR A 33 15.94 -0.71 2.19
N PHE A 34 15.72 -1.71 1.34
CA PHE A 34 14.40 -2.34 1.15
C PHE A 34 13.85 -2.92 2.46
N ARG A 35 14.63 -3.71 3.20
CA ARG A 35 14.19 -4.32 4.46
C ARG A 35 13.77 -3.26 5.49
N LYS A 36 14.60 -2.23 5.65
CA LYS A 36 14.30 -1.08 6.52
C LYS A 36 13.04 -0.33 6.06
N ALA A 37 12.88 -0.12 4.76
CA ALA A 37 11.68 0.52 4.20
C ALA A 37 10.43 -0.33 4.46
N SER A 38 10.49 -1.65 4.24
CA SER A 38 9.41 -2.59 4.51
C SER A 38 8.94 -2.56 5.96
N GLU A 39 9.88 -2.56 6.91
CA GLU A 39 9.58 -2.45 8.35
C GLU A 39 9.00 -1.09 8.73
N LYS A 40 9.56 0.00 8.19
CA LYS A 40 9.14 1.38 8.46
C LYS A 40 7.73 1.65 7.95
N PHE A 41 7.43 1.22 6.73
CA PHE A 41 6.16 1.49 6.06
C PHE A 41 5.14 0.36 6.23
N LYS A 42 5.46 -0.68 7.04
CA LYS A 42 4.55 -1.78 7.40
C LYS A 42 3.96 -2.47 6.17
N ILE A 43 4.83 -2.71 5.19
CA ILE A 43 4.43 -3.14 3.85
C ILE A 43 3.71 -4.48 3.82
N PRO A 44 4.06 -5.49 4.65
CA PRO A 44 3.29 -6.71 4.71
C PRO A 44 1.79 -6.50 5.00
N TYR A 45 1.42 -5.45 5.74
CA TYR A 45 0.02 -5.14 6.06
C TYR A 45 -0.72 -4.41 4.94
N LEU A 46 -0.01 -3.98 3.90
CA LEU A 46 -0.61 -3.35 2.72
C LEU A 46 -0.96 -4.38 1.65
N ILE A 47 -0.51 -5.62 1.79
CA ILE A 47 -0.71 -6.68 0.80
C ILE A 47 -2.01 -7.40 1.12
N ASP A 48 -2.93 -7.41 0.16
CA ASP A 48 -4.09 -8.30 0.21
C ASP A 48 -3.72 -9.68 -0.37
N GLU A 49 -3.68 -10.70 0.50
CA GLU A 49 -3.30 -12.06 0.12
C GLU A 49 -4.29 -12.68 -0.87
N GLU A 50 -5.58 -12.31 -0.80
CA GLU A 50 -6.58 -12.84 -1.72
C GLU A 50 -6.37 -12.30 -3.14
N SER A 51 -6.14 -11.00 -3.28
CA SER A 51 -5.77 -10.37 -4.56
C SER A 51 -4.50 -10.99 -5.14
N VAL A 52 -3.46 -11.20 -4.32
CA VAL A 52 -2.22 -11.85 -4.77
C VAL A 52 -2.48 -13.28 -5.27
N ARG A 53 -3.27 -14.06 -4.52
CA ARG A 53 -3.64 -15.43 -4.92
C ARG A 53 -4.39 -15.43 -6.25
N LYS A 54 -5.37 -14.52 -6.42
CA LYS A 54 -6.15 -14.41 -7.66
C LYS A 54 -5.25 -14.06 -8.84
N SER A 55 -4.41 -13.03 -8.72
CA SER A 55 -3.46 -12.63 -9.76
C SER A 55 -2.48 -13.76 -10.10
N PHE A 56 -2.02 -14.54 -9.12
CA PHE A 56 -1.16 -15.69 -9.39
C PHE A 56 -1.89 -16.77 -10.19
N MET A 57 -3.14 -17.09 -9.85
CA MET A 57 -3.94 -18.09 -10.59
C MET A 57 -4.21 -17.66 -12.04
N GLU A 58 -4.38 -16.36 -12.28
CA GLU A 58 -4.49 -15.80 -13.63
C GLU A 58 -3.16 -15.92 -14.39
N LEU A 59 -2.05 -15.56 -13.74
CA LEU A 59 -0.70 -15.67 -14.29
C LEU A 59 -0.38 -17.09 -14.76
N LEU A 60 -0.79 -18.12 -14.02
CA LEU A 60 -0.57 -19.53 -14.38
C LEU A 60 -1.08 -19.86 -15.79
N ASN A 61 -2.12 -19.19 -16.26
CA ASN A 61 -2.73 -19.45 -17.57
C ASN A 61 -2.11 -18.62 -18.71
N THR A 62 -1.15 -17.74 -18.43
CA THR A 62 -0.52 -16.88 -19.44
C THR A 62 0.57 -17.60 -20.22
N GLU A 63 0.66 -17.33 -21.53
CA GLU A 63 1.73 -17.89 -22.39
C GLU A 63 3.14 -17.47 -21.91
N VAL A 64 3.26 -16.26 -21.36
CA VAL A 64 4.52 -15.73 -20.85
C VAL A 64 4.99 -16.53 -19.63
N TYR A 65 4.08 -16.86 -18.71
CA TYR A 65 4.42 -17.69 -17.55
C TYR A 65 4.78 -19.12 -17.97
N GLN A 66 4.00 -19.72 -18.88
CA GLN A 66 4.29 -21.06 -19.40
C GLN A 66 5.68 -21.13 -20.08
N SER A 67 6.01 -20.12 -20.88
CA SER A 67 7.32 -19.99 -21.53
C SER A 67 8.46 -19.77 -20.52
N TYR A 68 8.20 -18.98 -19.47
CA TYR A 68 9.17 -18.71 -18.41
C TYR A 68 9.51 -19.99 -17.62
N ILE A 69 8.52 -20.80 -17.26
CA ILE A 69 8.76 -22.04 -16.51
C ILE A 69 9.42 -23.14 -17.35
N SER A 70 9.16 -23.16 -18.67
CA SER A 70 9.73 -24.15 -19.60
C SER A 70 11.16 -23.83 -20.08
N ALA A 71 11.69 -22.64 -19.79
CA ALA A 71 13.01 -22.23 -20.25
C ALA A 71 14.13 -23.11 -19.67
N ALA A 72 15.03 -23.61 -20.52
CA ALA A 72 16.08 -24.56 -20.13
C ALA A 72 17.09 -23.99 -19.11
N ALA A 73 17.38 -22.69 -19.18
CA ALA A 73 18.27 -21.97 -18.28
C ALA A 73 17.63 -20.69 -17.77
N ARG A 74 18.12 -20.16 -16.63
CA ARG A 74 17.77 -18.82 -16.15
C ARG A 74 18.68 -17.79 -16.79
N ASP A 75 18.09 -16.70 -17.23
CA ASP A 75 18.81 -15.53 -17.71
C ASP A 75 18.14 -14.27 -17.17
N ARG A 76 18.93 -13.21 -16.97
CA ARG A 76 18.46 -11.97 -16.34
C ARG A 76 17.35 -11.27 -17.16
N ALA A 77 17.35 -11.44 -18.49
CA ALA A 77 16.34 -10.83 -19.35
C ALA A 77 14.99 -11.54 -19.20
N GLY A 78 14.97 -12.87 -19.16
CA GLY A 78 13.77 -13.67 -18.89
C GLY A 78 13.22 -13.43 -17.49
N GLU A 79 14.09 -13.36 -16.48
CA GLU A 79 13.74 -13.04 -15.09
C GLU A 79 13.11 -11.64 -14.96
N LYS A 80 13.61 -10.66 -15.71
CA LYS A 80 13.04 -9.31 -15.75
C LYS A 80 11.71 -9.28 -16.50
N LYS A 81 11.66 -9.93 -17.67
CA LYS A 81 10.49 -9.92 -18.57
C LYS A 81 9.23 -10.46 -17.90
N ILE A 82 9.33 -11.54 -17.13
CA ILE A 82 8.16 -12.08 -16.40
C ILE A 82 7.64 -11.10 -15.34
N LEU A 83 8.52 -10.33 -14.69
CA LEU A 83 8.13 -9.33 -13.70
C LEU A 83 7.50 -8.08 -14.33
N GLU A 84 8.02 -7.65 -15.48
CA GLU A 84 7.39 -6.58 -16.27
C GLU A 84 6.00 -7.00 -16.75
N GLN A 85 5.83 -8.25 -17.20
CA GLN A 85 4.53 -8.77 -17.60
C GLN A 85 3.52 -8.81 -16.44
N ILE A 86 3.96 -9.21 -15.25
CA ILE A 86 3.10 -9.22 -14.05
C ILE A 86 2.67 -7.79 -13.70
N LEU A 87 3.61 -6.84 -13.73
CA LEU A 87 3.30 -5.43 -13.51
C LEU A 87 2.23 -4.93 -14.48
N GLU A 88 2.50 -5.07 -15.78
CA GLU A 88 1.70 -4.42 -16.81
C GLU A 88 0.34 -5.10 -16.98
N ASN A 89 0.29 -6.44 -16.99
CA ASN A 89 -0.90 -7.17 -17.41
C ASN A 89 -1.63 -7.91 -16.29
N GLN A 90 -1.06 -8.04 -15.10
CA GLN A 90 -1.74 -8.71 -13.97
C GLN A 90 -2.04 -7.74 -12.84
N MET A 91 -1.21 -6.72 -12.65
CA MET A 91 -1.40 -5.71 -11.62
C MET A 91 -2.12 -4.49 -12.20
N LEU A 92 -1.49 -3.75 -13.11
CA LEU A 92 -2.03 -2.48 -13.61
C LEU A 92 -3.36 -2.62 -14.36
N GLU A 93 -3.58 -3.74 -15.04
CA GLU A 93 -4.85 -4.05 -15.71
C GLU A 93 -5.93 -4.63 -14.76
N SER A 94 -5.60 -4.94 -13.50
CA SER A 94 -6.55 -5.53 -12.54
C SER A 94 -7.40 -4.48 -11.84
N GLU A 95 -8.73 -4.58 -12.00
CA GLU A 95 -9.69 -3.71 -11.29
C GLU A 95 -9.56 -3.84 -9.76
N SER A 96 -9.40 -5.07 -9.26
CA SER A 96 -9.24 -5.34 -7.83
C SER A 96 -7.99 -4.68 -7.27
N PHE A 97 -6.90 -4.74 -8.04
CA PHE A 97 -5.64 -4.12 -7.66
C PHE A 97 -5.74 -2.60 -7.63
N ASN A 98 -6.36 -2.01 -8.64
CA ASN A 98 -6.54 -0.55 -8.70
C ASN A 98 -7.50 -0.04 -7.63
N SER A 99 -8.59 -0.75 -7.35
CA SER A 99 -9.53 -0.41 -6.28
C SER A 99 -8.85 -0.41 -4.91
N ASP A 100 -8.06 -1.45 -4.62
CA ASP A 100 -7.28 -1.54 -3.37
C ASP A 100 -6.24 -0.40 -3.27
N GLY A 101 -5.63 -0.05 -4.39
CA GLY A 101 -4.76 1.11 -4.52
C GLY A 101 -5.48 2.42 -4.19
N GLU A 102 -6.63 2.69 -4.81
CA GLU A 102 -7.41 3.91 -4.59
C GLU A 102 -7.89 4.07 -3.14
N GLU A 103 -8.27 2.97 -2.48
CA GLU A 103 -8.66 2.98 -1.06
C GLU A 103 -7.50 3.36 -0.12
N LYS A 104 -6.30 2.87 -0.43
CA LYS A 104 -5.09 3.11 0.39
C LYS A 104 -4.37 4.41 0.03
N PHE A 105 -4.56 4.91 -1.19
CA PHE A 105 -3.81 6.00 -1.79
C PHE A 105 -4.73 6.96 -2.54
N ILE A 106 -4.94 8.14 -1.93
CA ILE A 106 -5.83 9.20 -2.46
C ILE A 106 -5.44 9.66 -3.88
N HIS A 107 -4.17 9.50 -4.26
CA HIS A 107 -3.64 9.91 -5.57
C HIS A 107 -3.23 8.74 -6.47
N TRP A 108 -3.74 7.53 -6.20
CA TRP A 108 -3.34 6.28 -6.88
C TRP A 108 -3.09 6.42 -8.39
N ASN A 109 -4.07 6.93 -9.13
CA ASN A 109 -3.98 7.03 -10.59
C ASN A 109 -2.90 8.01 -11.08
N ALA A 110 -2.71 9.13 -10.38
CA ALA A 110 -1.66 10.09 -10.70
C ALA A 110 -0.27 9.56 -10.30
N ASP A 111 -0.20 8.82 -9.19
CA ASP A 111 1.05 8.28 -8.67
C ASP A 111 1.64 7.20 -9.57
N LEU A 112 0.79 6.37 -10.18
CA LEU A 112 1.21 5.23 -11.00
C LEU A 112 2.14 5.64 -12.16
N GLU A 113 1.87 6.78 -12.81
CA GLU A 113 2.66 7.26 -13.96
C GLU A 113 4.13 7.49 -13.58
N ALA A 114 4.38 8.10 -12.43
CA ALA A 114 5.73 8.37 -11.92
C ALA A 114 6.40 7.11 -11.33
N VAL A 115 5.59 6.19 -10.83
CA VAL A 115 6.04 4.99 -10.13
C VAL A 115 6.54 3.91 -11.08
N ILE A 116 5.83 3.65 -12.17
CA ILE A 116 6.16 2.56 -13.10
C ILE A 116 7.63 2.62 -13.59
N PRO A 117 8.16 3.78 -14.03
CA PRO A 117 9.57 3.89 -14.44
C PRO A 117 10.56 3.57 -13.31
N LEU A 118 10.25 3.94 -12.08
CA LEU A 118 11.09 3.66 -10.92
C LEU A 118 11.16 2.16 -10.66
N ILE A 119 9.99 1.50 -10.72
CA ILE A 119 9.94 0.07 -10.56
C ILE A 119 10.76 -0.63 -11.66
N LYS A 120 10.57 -0.25 -12.93
CA LYS A 120 11.37 -0.79 -14.05
C LYS A 120 12.87 -0.52 -13.86
N GLY A 121 13.23 0.63 -13.31
CA GLY A 121 14.60 0.96 -12.93
C GLY A 121 15.17 -0.02 -11.90
N VAL A 122 14.38 -0.37 -10.90
CA VAL A 122 14.83 -1.33 -9.87
C VAL A 122 14.82 -2.77 -10.36
N LEU A 123 13.87 -3.18 -11.20
CA LEU A 123 13.94 -4.48 -11.88
C LEU A 123 15.22 -4.60 -12.74
N SER A 124 15.74 -3.48 -13.24
CA SER A 124 16.98 -3.45 -14.00
C SER A 124 18.23 -3.50 -13.11
N LYS A 125 18.24 -2.82 -11.96
CA LYS A 125 19.39 -2.72 -11.04
C LYS A 125 18.99 -2.84 -9.55
N PRO A 126 18.52 -4.02 -9.10
CA PRO A 126 17.94 -4.19 -7.76
C PRO A 126 18.92 -3.98 -6.61
N SER A 127 20.16 -4.40 -6.78
CA SER A 127 21.22 -4.20 -5.79
C SER A 127 21.66 -2.73 -5.62
N ALA A 128 21.46 -1.88 -6.65
CA ALA A 128 21.86 -0.47 -6.62
C ALA A 128 20.72 0.48 -6.20
N ALA A 129 19.50 -0.04 -6.04
CA ALA A 129 18.36 0.76 -5.63
C ALA A 129 18.46 1.13 -4.15
N ASP A 130 18.19 2.39 -3.83
CA ASP A 130 18.00 2.85 -2.46
C ASP A 130 16.52 3.10 -2.19
N PHE A 131 15.93 2.30 -1.31
CA PHE A 131 14.51 2.34 -0.95
C PHE A 131 14.23 3.30 0.21
N LEU A 132 15.28 3.90 0.78
CA LEU A 132 15.21 4.91 1.83
C LEU A 132 15.66 6.29 1.36
N GLU A 133 16.17 6.39 0.13
CA GLU A 133 16.50 7.67 -0.49
C GLU A 133 15.28 8.57 -0.34
N LYS A 134 15.50 9.77 0.22
CA LYS A 134 14.41 10.72 0.37
C LYS A 134 14.08 11.26 -1.03
N PRO A 135 12.85 11.76 -1.26
CA PRO A 135 12.65 12.67 -2.37
C PRO A 135 13.77 13.71 -2.36
N ASP A 136 14.24 14.05 -3.54
CA ASP A 136 15.25 15.10 -3.75
C ASP A 136 14.95 16.26 -2.80
N THR A 137 15.84 16.49 -1.82
CA THR A 137 15.59 17.44 -0.72
C THR A 137 15.24 18.81 -1.28
N ASP A 138 15.89 19.17 -2.39
CA ASP A 138 15.71 20.41 -3.13
C ASP A 138 14.24 20.63 -3.55
N LYS A 139 13.51 19.56 -3.89
CA LYS A 139 12.09 19.64 -4.26
C LYS A 139 11.18 19.83 -3.06
N MET A 140 11.48 19.18 -1.94
CA MET A 140 10.71 19.32 -0.71
C MET A 140 10.96 20.69 -0.07
N ASP A 141 12.20 21.17 -0.15
CA ASP A 141 12.61 22.49 0.27
C ASP A 141 11.88 23.54 -0.57
N PHE A 142 11.86 23.39 -1.91
CA PHE A 142 11.07 24.25 -2.79
C PHE A 142 9.57 24.26 -2.43
N ALA A 143 8.95 23.08 -2.24
CA ALA A 143 7.53 23.01 -1.91
C ALA A 143 7.21 23.68 -0.56
N THR A 144 8.09 23.49 0.42
CA THR A 144 7.96 24.10 1.75
C THR A 144 8.15 25.61 1.68
N GLU A 145 9.14 26.07 0.93
CA GLU A 145 9.42 27.49 0.71
C GLU A 145 8.26 28.18 -0.03
N LEU A 146 7.71 27.55 -1.07
CA LEU A 146 6.56 28.08 -1.81
C LEU A 146 5.35 28.20 -0.90
N LEU A 147 5.03 27.16 -0.11
CA LEU A 147 3.92 27.19 0.82
C LEU A 147 4.11 28.29 1.88
N ALA A 148 5.30 28.37 2.49
CA ALA A 148 5.61 29.39 3.47
C ALA A 148 5.47 30.81 2.88
N THR A 149 5.99 31.03 1.66
CA THR A 149 5.90 32.31 0.96
C THR A 149 4.45 32.69 0.67
N VAL A 150 3.62 31.75 0.20
CA VAL A 150 2.21 32.00 -0.06
C VAL A 150 1.45 32.36 1.21
N LEU A 151 1.73 31.69 2.33
CA LEU A 151 1.12 31.99 3.63
C LEU A 151 1.55 33.36 4.14
N GLU A 152 2.85 33.68 4.08
CA GLU A 152 3.40 34.97 4.52
C GLU A 152 2.86 36.14 3.68
N LYS A 153 2.76 35.95 2.36
CA LYS A 153 2.33 37.00 1.41
C LYS A 153 0.84 36.94 1.08
N ASN A 154 0.04 36.14 1.80
CA ASN A 154 -1.35 35.83 1.45
C ASN A 154 -2.21 37.07 1.18
N GLU A 155 -2.15 38.09 2.05
CA GLU A 155 -2.93 39.32 1.90
C GLU A 155 -2.50 40.11 0.66
N PHE A 156 -1.19 40.31 0.49
CA PHE A 156 -0.61 41.00 -0.66
C PHE A 156 -0.96 40.32 -1.99
N LEU A 157 -0.80 38.99 -2.07
CA LEU A 157 -1.16 38.21 -3.25
C LEU A 157 -2.65 38.37 -3.57
N LEU A 158 -3.52 38.32 -2.55
CA LEU A 158 -4.95 38.49 -2.72
C LEU A 158 -5.32 39.89 -3.22
N GLU A 159 -4.66 40.94 -2.72
CA GLU A 159 -4.85 42.32 -3.19
C GLU A 159 -4.47 42.50 -4.65
N MET A 160 -3.43 41.80 -5.12
CA MET A 160 -3.05 41.82 -6.54
C MET A 160 -4.03 41.06 -7.43
N ILE A 161 -4.57 39.94 -6.94
CA ILE A 161 -5.50 39.09 -7.70
C ILE A 161 -6.88 39.75 -7.82
N LYS A 162 -7.42 40.31 -6.73
CA LYS A 162 -8.79 40.87 -6.65
C LYS A 162 -9.17 41.79 -7.83
N PRO A 163 -8.35 42.78 -8.24
CA PRO A 163 -8.65 43.64 -9.38
C PRO A 163 -8.83 42.90 -10.70
N LYS A 164 -8.19 41.74 -10.87
CA LYS A 164 -8.26 40.91 -12.08
C LYS A 164 -9.51 40.03 -12.12
N LEU A 165 -10.20 39.89 -10.99
CA LEU A 165 -11.43 39.10 -10.88
C LEU A 165 -12.68 39.86 -11.36
N LYS A 166 -12.60 41.17 -11.65
CA LYS A 166 -13.79 42.01 -11.94
C LYS A 166 -14.66 41.52 -13.12
N ASN A 167 -14.05 40.84 -14.10
CA ASN A 167 -14.76 40.28 -15.25
C ASN A 167 -15.18 38.81 -15.04
N TRP A 168 -14.89 38.28 -13.86
CA TRP A 168 -15.18 36.92 -13.45
C TRP A 168 -16.17 36.98 -12.31
N GLU A 169 -17.01 35.96 -12.18
CA GLU A 169 -17.94 35.90 -11.07
C GLU A 169 -17.19 35.61 -9.76
N ALA A 170 -16.77 36.69 -9.09
CA ALA A 170 -15.91 36.66 -7.91
C ALA A 170 -16.49 35.84 -6.75
N ASP A 171 -17.82 35.72 -6.68
CA ASP A 171 -18.53 34.97 -5.64
C ASP A 171 -18.61 33.45 -5.92
N ARG A 172 -18.12 33.00 -7.08
CA ARG A 172 -18.14 31.58 -7.51
C ARG A 172 -16.77 31.04 -7.90
N ILE A 173 -15.69 31.60 -7.36
CA ILE A 173 -14.33 31.09 -7.61
C ILE A 173 -14.08 29.86 -6.75
N ALA A 174 -13.67 28.76 -7.38
CA ALA A 174 -13.29 27.56 -6.66
C ALA A 174 -12.12 27.87 -5.71
N VAL A 175 -12.19 27.34 -4.49
CA VAL A 175 -11.14 27.53 -3.48
C VAL A 175 -9.78 27.10 -4.04
N LEU A 176 -9.75 26.00 -4.80
CA LEU A 176 -8.55 25.50 -5.44
C LEU A 176 -7.97 26.46 -6.47
N ASP A 177 -8.80 27.10 -7.29
CA ASP A 177 -8.34 28.09 -8.27
C ASP A 177 -7.68 29.29 -7.57
N MET A 178 -8.26 29.75 -6.45
CA MET A 178 -7.68 30.83 -5.66
C MET A 178 -6.31 30.44 -5.07
N ILE A 179 -6.16 29.19 -4.62
CA ILE A 179 -4.87 28.66 -4.13
C ILE A 179 -3.84 28.63 -5.26
N LEU A 180 -4.21 28.10 -6.44
CA LEU A 180 -3.33 28.01 -7.60
C LEU A 180 -2.89 29.39 -8.10
N LEU A 181 -3.80 30.38 -8.11
CA LEU A 181 -3.46 31.76 -8.46
C LEU A 181 -2.46 32.38 -7.49
N LYS A 182 -2.64 32.16 -6.18
CA LYS A 182 -1.69 32.65 -5.16
C LYS A 182 -0.33 31.98 -5.29
N MET A 183 -0.28 30.67 -5.49
CA MET A 183 0.96 29.93 -5.69
C MET A 183 1.68 30.38 -6.96
N GLY A 184 0.99 30.46 -8.10
CA GLY A 184 1.57 30.92 -9.35
C GLY A 184 2.07 32.36 -9.28
N LEU A 185 1.32 33.27 -8.68
CA LEU A 185 1.76 34.65 -8.47
C LEU A 185 2.96 34.74 -7.53
N SER A 186 2.98 33.93 -6.47
CA SER A 186 4.13 33.83 -5.55
C SER A 186 5.38 33.34 -6.27
N GLU A 187 5.26 32.30 -7.10
CA GLU A 187 6.37 31.77 -7.90
C GLU A 187 6.90 32.79 -8.92
N LEU A 188 6.03 33.56 -9.55
CA LEU A 188 6.43 34.63 -10.47
C LEU A 188 7.29 35.69 -9.76
N LEU A 189 6.88 36.12 -8.56
CA LEU A 189 7.48 37.23 -7.83
C LEU A 189 8.74 36.85 -7.04
N TYR A 190 8.74 35.68 -6.40
CA TYR A 190 9.73 35.36 -5.35
C TYR A 190 10.69 34.24 -5.75
N PHE A 191 10.41 33.50 -6.82
CA PHE A 191 11.22 32.36 -7.26
C PHE A 191 11.95 32.68 -8.56
N GLU A 192 13.16 33.23 -8.42
CA GLU A 192 13.91 33.79 -9.55
C GLU A 192 14.43 32.74 -10.53
N THR A 193 14.60 31.48 -10.12
CA THR A 193 15.18 30.41 -10.95
C THR A 193 14.17 29.75 -11.89
N ILE A 194 12.88 30.03 -11.75
CA ILE A 194 11.82 29.40 -12.54
C ILE A 194 11.35 30.37 -13.65
N PRO A 195 11.46 29.99 -14.94
CA PRO A 195 10.99 30.84 -16.04
C PRO A 195 9.48 31.08 -15.97
N THR A 196 9.05 32.31 -16.27
CA THR A 196 7.64 32.71 -16.20
C THR A 196 6.71 31.81 -17.03
N LYS A 197 7.13 31.42 -18.24
CA LYS A 197 6.37 30.52 -19.11
C LYS A 197 6.18 29.12 -18.49
N VAL A 198 7.19 28.62 -17.76
CA VAL A 198 7.09 27.32 -17.07
C VAL A 198 6.06 27.44 -15.96
N THR A 199 6.18 28.46 -15.10
CA THR A 199 5.19 28.77 -14.06
C THR A 199 3.77 28.77 -14.64
N LEU A 200 3.48 29.59 -15.65
CA LEU A 200 2.12 29.65 -16.22
C LEU A 200 1.64 28.27 -16.69
N ASN A 201 2.43 27.58 -17.51
CA ASN A 201 2.04 26.29 -18.05
C ASN A 201 1.71 25.27 -16.95
N GLU A 202 2.54 25.16 -15.92
CA GLU A 202 2.36 24.16 -14.85
C GLU A 202 1.09 24.44 -14.04
N TYR A 203 0.84 25.69 -13.63
CA TYR A 203 -0.39 26.01 -12.87
C TYR A 203 -1.67 25.86 -13.71
N ILE A 204 -1.60 26.06 -15.04
CA ILE A 204 -2.72 25.80 -15.94
C ILE A 204 -3.02 24.31 -16.04
N GLU A 205 -1.99 23.47 -16.17
CA GLU A 205 -2.17 22.02 -16.22
C GLU A 205 -2.72 21.47 -14.90
N ILE A 206 -2.19 21.91 -13.76
CA ILE A 206 -2.71 21.54 -12.44
C ILE A 206 -4.19 21.96 -12.29
N ALA A 207 -4.55 23.16 -12.76
CA ALA A 207 -5.92 23.63 -12.72
C ALA A 207 -6.89 22.77 -13.56
N LYS A 208 -6.44 22.26 -14.71
CA LYS A 208 -7.24 21.34 -15.56
C LYS A 208 -7.43 19.98 -14.90
N GLU A 209 -6.44 19.52 -14.17
CA GLU A 209 -6.41 18.18 -13.58
C GLU A 209 -7.20 18.11 -12.26
N TYR A 210 -7.09 19.13 -11.39
CA TYR A 210 -7.58 19.04 -10.02
C TYR A 210 -8.79 19.93 -9.69
N SER A 211 -9.13 20.90 -10.53
CA SER A 211 -10.18 21.88 -10.24
C SER A 211 -11.43 21.64 -11.10
N THR A 212 -12.05 22.69 -11.63
CA THR A 212 -13.24 22.57 -12.49
C THR A 212 -12.88 22.48 -13.96
N SER A 213 -13.82 22.02 -14.80
CA SER A 213 -13.64 21.96 -16.26
C SER A 213 -13.31 23.31 -16.93
N LYS A 214 -13.58 24.44 -16.25
CA LYS A 214 -13.26 25.80 -16.74
C LYS A 214 -11.99 26.38 -16.12
N SER A 215 -11.41 25.72 -15.12
CA SER A 215 -10.34 26.27 -14.29
C SER A 215 -9.05 26.51 -15.06
N GLY A 216 -8.68 25.64 -16.01
CA GLY A 216 -7.50 25.87 -16.86
C GLY A 216 -7.58 27.19 -17.65
N HIS A 217 -8.75 27.50 -18.21
CA HIS A 217 -8.96 28.76 -18.93
C HIS A 217 -8.97 29.97 -17.99
N PHE A 218 -9.63 29.81 -16.83
CA PHE A 218 -9.68 30.84 -15.79
C PHE A 218 -8.29 31.21 -15.26
N VAL A 219 -7.52 30.21 -14.80
CA VAL A 219 -6.17 30.40 -14.24
C VAL A 219 -5.23 31.01 -15.28
N ASN A 220 -5.28 30.53 -16.54
CA ASN A 220 -4.51 31.14 -17.64
C ASN A 220 -4.83 32.63 -17.79
N GLY A 221 -6.13 32.97 -17.90
CA GLY A 221 -6.56 34.36 -18.13
C GLY A 221 -6.14 35.32 -17.02
N ILE A 222 -6.16 34.87 -15.76
CA ILE A 222 -5.74 35.71 -14.63
C ILE A 222 -4.21 35.81 -14.54
N LEU A 223 -3.48 34.69 -14.61
CA LEU A 223 -2.01 34.70 -14.52
C LEU A 223 -1.35 35.45 -15.67
N ASP A 224 -1.87 35.34 -16.91
CA ASP A 224 -1.38 36.13 -18.06
C ASP A 224 -1.53 37.64 -17.81
N ASN A 225 -2.68 38.05 -17.28
CA ASN A 225 -2.95 39.47 -16.99
C ASN A 225 -2.10 39.98 -15.82
N LEU A 226 -1.84 39.15 -14.81
CA LEU A 226 -0.94 39.49 -13.71
C LEU A 226 0.50 39.60 -14.20
N LEU A 227 0.97 38.64 -15.01
CA LEU A 227 2.32 38.65 -15.56
C LEU A 227 2.58 39.92 -16.38
N LYS A 228 1.65 40.31 -17.26
CA LYS A 228 1.76 41.56 -18.04
C LYS A 228 1.90 42.81 -17.16
N ASP A 229 1.12 42.89 -16.08
CA ASP A 229 1.22 44.00 -15.12
C ASP A 229 2.57 44.00 -14.40
N LEU A 230 3.06 42.82 -14.00
CA LEU A 230 4.34 42.68 -13.30
C LEU A 230 5.52 43.04 -14.21
N GLU A 231 5.48 42.65 -15.47
CA GLU A 231 6.47 43.03 -16.50
C GLU A 231 6.45 44.55 -16.73
N ALA A 232 5.26 45.14 -16.89
CA ALA A 232 5.13 46.60 -17.06
C ALA A 232 5.62 47.39 -15.84
N GLN A 233 5.50 46.83 -14.63
CA GLN A 233 5.99 47.42 -13.39
C GLN A 233 7.45 47.06 -13.07
N ASN A 234 8.11 46.29 -13.94
CA ASN A 234 9.47 45.79 -13.74
C ASN A 234 9.68 45.03 -12.41
N LYS A 235 8.66 44.26 -12.00
CA LYS A 235 8.64 43.46 -10.76
C LYS A 235 9.09 42.01 -10.96
N ILE A 236 9.40 41.60 -12.19
CA ILE A 236 9.89 40.25 -12.51
C ILE A 236 11.41 40.26 -12.56
N HIS A 237 12.03 39.55 -11.63
CA HIS A 237 13.49 39.38 -11.57
C HIS A 237 13.81 37.89 -11.70
N LYS A 238 14.02 37.40 -12.92
CA LYS A 238 14.39 35.98 -13.16
C LYS A 238 15.90 35.84 -13.39
N LYS A 239 16.49 34.81 -12.80
CA LYS A 239 17.87 34.36 -13.02
C LYS A 239 17.88 33.23 -14.05
N ILE A 240 18.91 33.17 -14.89
CA ILE A 240 19.09 32.08 -15.86
C ILE A 240 19.40 30.80 -15.10
N PHE A 241 18.45 29.86 -15.12
CA PHE A 241 18.64 28.51 -14.58
C PHE A 241 19.02 27.54 -15.71
N LYS A 242 20.11 26.78 -15.52
CA LYS A 242 20.60 25.75 -16.48
C LYS A 242 20.05 24.35 -16.16
N GLY A 243 18.78 24.24 -15.79
CA GLY A 243 18.10 22.96 -15.54
C GLY A 243 16.62 23.04 -15.91
N SER A 244 16.00 21.92 -16.26
CA SER A 244 14.54 21.87 -16.44
C SER A 244 13.88 21.61 -15.10
N VAL A 245 13.18 22.59 -14.54
CA VAL A 245 12.22 22.34 -13.47
C VAL A 245 10.93 21.89 -14.15
N ASN A 246 10.64 20.60 -14.06
CA ASN A 246 9.35 20.02 -14.44
C ASN A 246 8.64 19.70 -13.13
N LEU A 247 7.51 20.35 -12.86
CA LEU A 247 6.75 20.19 -11.62
C LEU A 247 5.99 18.85 -11.54
N LYS A 248 6.00 18.01 -12.58
CA LYS A 248 5.29 16.72 -12.60
C LYS A 248 6.00 15.55 -11.91
N ASN A 249 6.85 15.79 -10.90
CA ASN A 249 7.56 14.69 -10.24
C ASN A 249 7.88 14.97 -8.77
N ILE A 250 6.84 15.29 -8.00
CA ILE A 250 6.92 15.55 -6.57
C ILE A 250 5.82 14.74 -5.89
N LEU A 251 6.14 13.49 -5.50
CA LEU A 251 5.77 12.91 -4.20
C LEU A 251 6.08 11.40 -4.03
N MET A 252 6.34 10.61 -5.08
CA MET A 252 6.16 9.14 -4.92
C MET A 252 7.35 8.26 -5.31
N LYS A 253 8.58 8.69 -5.02
CA LYS A 253 9.74 7.91 -5.48
C LYS A 253 9.93 6.52 -4.85
N TYR A 254 9.30 6.15 -3.73
CA TYR A 254 9.78 4.97 -2.96
C TYR A 254 8.74 4.03 -2.36
N ARG A 255 7.46 4.08 -2.77
CA ARG A 255 6.43 3.26 -2.10
C ARG A 255 6.01 1.99 -2.84
N TYR A 256 6.20 1.91 -4.15
CA TYR A 256 5.42 0.96 -4.98
C TYR A 256 6.21 -0.09 -5.74
N LEU A 257 7.54 -0.01 -5.67
CA LEU A 257 8.40 -1.15 -5.97
C LEU A 257 8.08 -2.38 -5.10
N LEU A 258 7.42 -2.15 -3.96
CA LEU A 258 7.10 -3.13 -2.95
C LEU A 258 5.88 -3.99 -3.25
N ILE A 259 4.98 -3.52 -4.12
CA ILE A 259 3.84 -4.34 -4.56
C ILE A 259 4.31 -5.40 -5.58
N LEU A 260 5.30 -5.07 -6.42
CA LEU A 260 5.87 -6.01 -7.39
C LEU A 260 6.73 -7.12 -6.80
N ILE A 261 7.16 -6.97 -5.54
CA ILE A 261 7.97 -7.97 -4.84
C ILE A 261 7.06 -8.91 -4.04
N ALA A 262 5.90 -8.43 -3.58
CA ALA A 262 4.89 -9.29 -2.98
C ALA A 262 4.42 -10.41 -3.94
N SER A 263 4.37 -10.15 -5.25
CA SER A 263 3.98 -11.14 -6.26
C SER A 263 5.05 -12.21 -6.58
N GLY A 264 6.21 -12.21 -5.91
CA GLY A 264 7.21 -13.25 -6.12
C GLY A 264 7.99 -13.73 -4.90
N VAL A 265 7.53 -13.40 -3.69
CA VAL A 265 8.23 -13.76 -2.44
C VAL A 265 7.65 -14.99 -1.72
N ILE A 266 6.57 -15.58 -2.21
CA ILE A 266 6.16 -16.93 -1.76
C ILE A 266 6.75 -18.01 -2.69
N ALA A 267 8.08 -18.04 -2.84
CA ALA A 267 8.84 -19.27 -2.57
C ALA A 267 10.36 -19.00 -2.57
N GLY A 268 10.80 -18.27 -1.55
CA GLY A 268 12.21 -18.13 -1.20
C GLY A 268 12.57 -18.62 0.20
N SER A 269 11.59 -18.99 1.05
CA SER A 269 11.83 -19.28 2.46
C SER A 269 11.93 -20.78 2.74
N CYS A 270 12.75 -21.46 1.96
CA CYS A 270 13.44 -22.68 2.37
C CYS A 270 14.94 -22.46 2.12
N TYR A 271 15.72 -22.75 3.17
CA TYR A 271 17.18 -22.99 3.21
C TYR A 271 18.13 -21.94 3.85
N GLN A 272 18.29 -22.15 5.17
CA GLN A 272 19.54 -22.25 5.96
C GLN A 272 20.26 -21.01 6.54
N ARG A 273 20.36 -21.01 7.87
CA ARG A 273 21.58 -20.66 8.64
C ARG A 273 22.01 -21.89 9.47
N PRO A 274 23.31 -22.20 9.64
CA PRO A 274 23.78 -23.40 10.33
C PRO A 274 24.23 -23.18 11.79
N GLY A 275 24.12 -24.25 12.60
CA GLY A 275 24.79 -24.52 13.89
C GLY A 275 24.06 -24.01 15.14
N ASN A 276 23.73 -24.78 16.19
CA ASN A 276 24.37 -26.00 16.72
C ASN A 276 23.41 -26.73 17.70
N GLY A 277 23.45 -28.08 17.75
CA GLY A 277 23.14 -28.86 18.98
C GLY A 277 21.75 -29.48 19.19
N SER A 278 21.51 -30.64 18.56
CA SER A 278 20.70 -31.82 19.00
C SER A 278 19.46 -31.65 19.92
N ARG A 279 18.27 -31.91 19.38
CA ARG A 279 17.42 -33.08 19.71
C ARG A 279 16.27 -33.19 18.70
N THR A 280 16.02 -34.40 18.25
CA THR A 280 15.05 -34.81 17.22
C THR A 280 13.61 -34.56 17.64
N GLU A 281 12.87 -33.74 16.87
CA GLU A 281 11.41 -33.79 16.79
C GLU A 281 10.99 -33.83 15.32
N ALA A 282 9.99 -34.65 15.02
CA ALA A 282 9.59 -35.04 13.68
C ALA A 282 8.93 -33.87 12.92
N ASN A 283 9.57 -33.42 11.83
CA ASN A 283 8.97 -32.52 10.85
C ASN A 283 7.89 -33.26 10.03
N ILE A 284 6.62 -32.92 10.24
CA ILE A 284 5.56 -33.21 9.26
C ILE A 284 5.42 -31.95 8.37
N PRO A 285 5.58 -32.06 7.03
CA PRO A 285 5.46 -30.92 6.12
C PRO A 285 3.98 -30.58 5.86
N MET A 286 3.55 -29.35 6.15
CA MET A 286 2.17 -28.91 5.93
C MET A 286 2.04 -27.89 4.80
N GLY A 287 1.59 -28.39 3.64
CA GLY A 287 0.92 -27.61 2.60
C GLY A 287 -0.37 -28.26 2.08
N ASN A 288 -0.79 -29.40 2.65
CA ASN A 288 -1.99 -30.16 2.22
C ASN A 288 -2.69 -30.91 3.38
N VAL A 289 -2.29 -30.72 4.63
CA VAL A 289 -2.85 -31.49 5.74
C VAL A 289 -3.94 -30.66 6.42
N LYS A 290 -5.18 -31.07 6.21
CA LYS A 290 -6.35 -30.50 6.89
C LYS A 290 -6.70 -31.34 8.11
N THR A 291 -7.29 -30.72 9.12
CA THR A 291 -7.82 -31.40 10.31
C THR A 291 -9.20 -30.85 10.66
N THR A 292 -9.85 -31.39 11.69
CA THR A 292 -11.13 -30.88 12.19
C THR A 292 -10.93 -30.23 13.56
N VAL A 293 -11.75 -29.23 13.86
CA VAL A 293 -11.74 -28.53 15.15
C VAL A 293 -13.13 -28.58 15.78
N GLU A 294 -13.16 -28.83 17.08
CA GLU A 294 -14.36 -28.70 17.91
C GLU A 294 -14.18 -27.47 18.80
N VAL A 295 -14.90 -26.39 18.50
CA VAL A 295 -14.86 -25.16 19.32
C VAL A 295 -15.86 -25.28 20.46
N ILE A 296 -15.39 -25.14 21.69
CA ILE A 296 -16.18 -25.35 22.91
C ILE A 296 -17.02 -24.10 23.19
N ASP A 297 -16.42 -22.92 23.06
CA ASP A 297 -17.06 -21.64 23.32
C ASP A 297 -16.83 -20.73 22.10
N THR A 298 -17.90 -20.19 21.50
CA THR A 298 -17.81 -19.23 20.37
C THR A 298 -18.24 -17.82 20.75
N THR A 299 -18.96 -17.66 21.87
CA THR A 299 -19.43 -16.36 22.33
C THR A 299 -19.16 -16.18 23.82
N PHE A 300 -18.75 -14.97 24.20
CA PHE A 300 -18.55 -14.58 25.59
C PHE A 300 -19.21 -13.23 25.82
N ASN A 301 -20.04 -13.14 26.86
CA ASN A 301 -20.62 -11.89 27.33
C ASN A 301 -20.00 -11.54 28.68
N PHE A 302 -19.27 -10.42 28.74
CA PHE A 302 -18.60 -9.97 29.97
C PHE A 302 -19.53 -9.20 30.93
N GLY A 303 -20.80 -9.01 30.57
CA GLY A 303 -21.77 -8.27 31.36
C GLY A 303 -21.47 -6.78 31.34
N LYS A 304 -21.34 -6.19 32.53
CA LYS A 304 -21.05 -4.76 32.72
C LYS A 304 -19.65 -4.56 33.27
N VAL A 305 -18.87 -3.71 32.61
CA VAL A 305 -17.53 -3.29 33.05
C VAL A 305 -17.45 -1.77 33.07
N VAL A 306 -16.57 -1.21 33.89
CA VAL A 306 -16.35 0.25 33.92
C VAL A 306 -15.31 0.63 32.88
N GLU A 307 -15.46 1.80 32.26
CA GLU A 307 -14.50 2.31 31.28
C GLU A 307 -13.06 2.29 31.83
N GLY A 308 -12.15 1.72 31.05
CA GLY A 308 -10.73 1.59 31.40
C GLY A 308 -10.35 0.21 31.95
N GLU A 309 -11.33 -0.65 32.25
CA GLU A 309 -11.08 -2.05 32.58
C GLU A 309 -10.68 -2.86 31.34
N LYS A 310 -9.83 -3.87 31.54
CA LYS A 310 -9.46 -4.84 30.52
C LYS A 310 -10.16 -6.16 30.75
N VAL A 311 -10.92 -6.61 29.77
CA VAL A 311 -11.61 -7.90 29.79
C VAL A 311 -10.73 -8.93 29.10
N THR A 312 -10.43 -10.04 29.76
CA THR A 312 -9.67 -11.15 29.16
C THR A 312 -10.52 -12.42 29.16
N TYR A 313 -10.59 -13.10 28.01
CA TYR A 313 -11.29 -14.37 27.87
C TYR A 313 -10.52 -15.36 27.00
N ASN A 314 -10.57 -16.64 27.36
CA ASN A 314 -9.89 -17.72 26.62
C ASN A 314 -10.94 -18.59 25.91
N PHE A 315 -11.12 -18.41 24.60
CA PHE A 315 -12.00 -19.26 23.81
C PHE A 315 -11.34 -20.61 23.59
N ARG A 316 -11.92 -21.67 24.13
CA ARG A 316 -11.34 -23.01 24.11
C ARG A 316 -11.79 -23.78 22.88
N PHE A 317 -10.89 -24.57 22.33
CA PHE A 317 -11.14 -25.46 21.20
C PHE A 317 -10.29 -26.71 21.31
N LYS A 318 -10.76 -27.79 20.70
CA LYS A 318 -10.08 -29.08 20.66
C LYS A 318 -9.80 -29.47 19.22
N ASN A 319 -8.60 -29.97 18.95
CA ASN A 319 -8.32 -30.62 17.68
C ASN A 319 -9.07 -31.97 17.65
N SER A 320 -10.16 -32.04 16.89
CA SER A 320 -11.00 -33.23 16.79
C SER A 320 -10.61 -34.16 15.63
N GLY A 321 -9.65 -33.75 14.80
CA GLY A 321 -9.14 -34.55 13.70
C GLY A 321 -7.92 -35.39 14.07
N ASP A 322 -7.37 -36.06 13.07
CA ASP A 322 -6.25 -37.00 13.17
C ASP A 322 -4.89 -36.38 12.79
N GLN A 323 -4.89 -35.10 12.42
CA GLN A 323 -3.70 -34.35 12.03
C GLN A 323 -3.48 -33.14 12.95
N PRO A 324 -2.24 -32.64 13.12
CA PRO A 324 -2.00 -31.46 13.93
C PRO A 324 -2.79 -30.24 13.44
N LEU A 325 -3.44 -29.54 14.35
CA LEU A 325 -4.14 -28.29 14.09
C LEU A 325 -3.16 -27.13 14.25
N VAL A 326 -3.02 -26.32 13.21
CA VAL A 326 -2.12 -25.16 13.18
C VAL A 326 -2.97 -23.91 13.03
N VAL A 327 -2.95 -23.05 14.05
CA VAL A 327 -3.54 -21.72 13.98
C VAL A 327 -2.50 -20.77 13.40
N THR A 328 -2.77 -20.23 12.20
CA THR A 328 -1.84 -19.36 11.47
C THR A 328 -1.98 -17.90 11.89
N SER A 329 -3.22 -17.46 12.14
CA SER A 329 -3.50 -16.10 12.61
C SER A 329 -4.75 -16.03 13.48
N ALA A 330 -4.79 -15.01 14.33
CA ALA A 330 -6.00 -14.56 15.00
C ALA A 330 -6.03 -13.03 14.91
N SER A 331 -7.15 -12.44 14.52
CA SER A 331 -7.31 -11.00 14.35
C SER A 331 -8.68 -10.54 14.86
N ALA A 332 -8.79 -9.28 15.29
CA ALA A 332 -10.05 -8.70 15.73
C ALA A 332 -10.52 -7.60 14.79
N SER A 333 -11.83 -7.35 14.76
CA SER A 333 -12.42 -6.30 13.92
C SER A 333 -12.10 -4.86 14.37
N CYS A 334 -11.54 -4.65 15.57
CA CYS A 334 -11.06 -3.35 16.04
C CYS A 334 -9.71 -3.46 16.76
N GLY A 335 -8.91 -2.39 16.72
CA GLY A 335 -7.67 -2.28 17.51
C GLY A 335 -7.87 -2.21 19.03
N CYS A 336 -9.11 -2.19 19.51
CA CYS A 336 -9.45 -2.26 20.93
C CYS A 336 -9.49 -3.70 21.48
N THR A 337 -9.36 -4.71 20.62
CA THR A 337 -9.39 -6.12 20.99
C THR A 337 -8.15 -6.80 20.42
N VAL A 338 -7.40 -7.51 21.26
CA VAL A 338 -6.13 -8.15 20.89
C VAL A 338 -6.24 -9.65 21.16
N PRO A 339 -6.24 -10.50 20.11
CA PRO A 339 -6.16 -11.94 20.27
C PRO A 339 -4.70 -12.44 20.33
N GLU A 340 -4.47 -13.45 21.14
CA GLU A 340 -3.23 -14.22 21.27
C GLU A 340 -3.55 -15.68 20.90
N ARG A 341 -2.82 -16.23 19.91
CA ARG A 341 -2.96 -17.62 19.45
C ARG A 341 -1.90 -18.54 20.06
N PRO A 342 -2.13 -19.86 20.09
CA PRO A 342 -1.06 -20.83 20.35
C PRO A 342 0.07 -20.72 19.32
N GLU A 343 1.31 -20.78 19.77
CA GLU A 343 2.50 -20.76 18.89
C GLU A 343 2.79 -22.13 18.28
N GLU A 344 2.53 -23.20 19.04
CA GLU A 344 2.78 -24.58 18.65
C GLU A 344 1.55 -25.25 18.03
N PRO A 345 1.74 -26.20 17.08
CA PRO A 345 0.66 -27.05 16.58
C PRO A 345 -0.02 -27.84 17.71
N ILE A 346 -1.35 -27.94 17.64
CA ILE A 346 -2.16 -28.66 18.61
C ILE A 346 -2.31 -30.11 18.13
N ALA A 347 -1.81 -31.07 18.91
CA ALA A 347 -1.88 -32.49 18.55
C ALA A 347 -3.34 -33.00 18.50
N PRO A 348 -3.62 -34.09 17.75
CA PRO A 348 -4.93 -34.74 17.74
C PRO A 348 -5.46 -35.03 19.15
N GLY A 349 -6.69 -34.60 19.44
CA GLY A 349 -7.34 -34.77 20.74
C GLY A 349 -6.95 -33.74 21.82
N GLU A 350 -5.93 -32.91 21.59
CA GLU A 350 -5.51 -31.88 22.54
C GLU A 350 -6.40 -30.63 22.47
N THR A 351 -6.50 -29.95 23.62
CA THR A 351 -7.27 -28.71 23.77
C THR A 351 -6.33 -27.51 23.87
N ALA A 352 -6.68 -26.43 23.20
CA ALA A 352 -5.98 -25.15 23.27
C ALA A 352 -6.99 -24.00 23.37
N TYR A 353 -6.49 -22.76 23.37
CA TYR A 353 -7.33 -21.58 23.47
C TYR A 353 -6.81 -20.40 22.65
N ILE A 354 -7.73 -19.54 22.20
CA ILE A 354 -7.44 -18.18 21.73
C ILE A 354 -7.72 -17.24 22.90
N LYS A 355 -6.68 -16.58 23.42
CA LYS A 355 -6.82 -15.59 24.48
C LYS A 355 -7.15 -14.24 23.86
N VAL A 356 -8.25 -13.61 24.27
CA VAL A 356 -8.73 -12.34 23.74
C VAL A 356 -8.73 -11.31 24.85
N VAL A 357 -8.06 -10.19 24.63
CA VAL A 357 -8.02 -9.05 25.56
C VAL A 357 -8.73 -7.86 24.93
N PHE A 358 -9.84 -7.42 25.52
CA PHE A 358 -10.56 -6.21 25.15
C PHE A 358 -10.21 -5.07 26.11
N ASP A 359 -9.77 -3.93 25.56
CA ASP A 359 -9.51 -2.69 26.29
C ASP A 359 -10.71 -1.74 26.14
N SER A 360 -11.42 -1.51 27.25
CA SER A 360 -12.64 -0.68 27.25
C SER A 360 -12.36 0.83 27.28
N LYS A 361 -11.10 1.26 27.37
CA LYS A 361 -10.75 2.68 27.45
C LYS A 361 -11.23 3.45 26.23
N GLY A 362 -12.03 4.50 26.45
CA GLY A 362 -12.63 5.32 25.39
C GLY A 362 -13.80 4.65 24.66
N ARG A 363 -14.40 3.59 25.23
CA ARG A 363 -15.38 2.73 24.55
C ARG A 363 -16.67 2.51 25.36
N VAL A 364 -17.26 3.58 25.88
CA VAL A 364 -18.54 3.55 26.63
C VAL A 364 -19.70 3.09 25.73
N GLY A 365 -20.60 2.29 26.30
CA GLY A 365 -21.82 1.80 25.65
C GLY A 365 -21.81 0.30 25.31
N PRO A 366 -22.82 -0.18 24.56
CA PRO A 366 -22.90 -1.57 24.14
C PRO A 366 -21.73 -1.93 23.22
N THR A 367 -21.10 -3.06 23.50
CA THR A 367 -19.92 -3.56 22.83
C THR A 367 -20.20 -4.92 22.22
N HIS A 368 -19.84 -5.07 20.94
CA HIS A 368 -19.83 -6.34 20.21
C HIS A 368 -18.56 -6.37 19.35
N LYS A 369 -17.72 -7.38 19.54
CA LYS A 369 -16.44 -7.54 18.84
C LYS A 369 -16.30 -8.97 18.34
N GLU A 370 -15.78 -9.07 17.13
CA GLU A 370 -15.55 -10.32 16.43
C GLU A 370 -14.05 -10.58 16.34
N VAL A 371 -13.67 -11.83 16.55
CA VAL A 371 -12.32 -12.34 16.41
C VAL A 371 -12.34 -13.46 15.37
N TYR A 372 -11.54 -13.27 14.32
CA TYR A 372 -11.38 -14.21 13.22
C TYR A 372 -10.11 -15.03 13.44
N VAL A 373 -10.20 -16.34 13.22
CA VAL A 373 -9.10 -17.28 13.43
C VAL A 373 -8.85 -18.02 12.12
N THR A 374 -7.63 -17.94 11.60
CA THR A 374 -7.22 -18.71 10.43
C THR A 374 -6.42 -19.93 10.89
N SER A 375 -6.76 -21.10 10.36
CA SER A 375 -6.09 -22.36 10.67
C SER A 375 -6.19 -23.33 9.49
N ASN A 376 -5.54 -24.49 9.58
CA ASN A 376 -5.72 -25.60 8.63
C ASN A 376 -6.98 -26.47 8.92
N ALA A 377 -7.93 -25.99 9.73
CA ALA A 377 -9.17 -26.71 10.01
C ALA A 377 -10.13 -26.69 8.81
N GLU A 378 -10.81 -27.81 8.57
CA GLU A 378 -11.95 -27.91 7.66
C GLU A 378 -13.08 -28.70 8.37
N PRO A 379 -14.27 -28.11 8.59
CA PRO A 379 -14.69 -26.77 8.18
C PRO A 379 -13.89 -25.64 8.86
N GLU A 380 -13.97 -24.44 8.30
CA GLU A 380 -13.24 -23.27 8.80
C GLU A 380 -13.59 -22.95 10.26
N PHE A 381 -12.63 -22.34 10.95
CA PHE A 381 -12.79 -21.96 12.35
C PHE A 381 -13.94 -20.93 12.49
N PRO A 382 -14.92 -21.15 13.38
CA PRO A 382 -16.04 -20.23 13.54
C PRO A 382 -15.59 -18.89 14.13
N VAL A 383 -16.32 -17.82 13.79
CA VAL A 383 -16.09 -16.48 14.36
C VAL A 383 -16.32 -16.51 15.87
N LEU A 384 -15.35 -15.95 16.61
CA LEU A 384 -15.44 -15.82 18.06
C LEU A 384 -15.95 -14.43 18.42
N VAL A 385 -16.88 -14.32 19.38
CA VAL A 385 -17.55 -13.06 19.72
C VAL A 385 -17.37 -12.72 21.17
N ILE A 386 -16.92 -11.49 21.46
CA ILE A 386 -16.94 -10.89 22.80
C ILE A 386 -17.92 -9.72 22.83
N SER A 387 -18.82 -9.72 23.82
CA SER A 387 -19.89 -8.73 23.94
C SER A 387 -20.15 -8.30 25.38
N GLY A 388 -20.80 -7.14 25.57
CA GLY A 388 -21.18 -6.64 26.89
C GLY A 388 -21.48 -5.14 26.85
N GLU A 389 -21.51 -4.50 28.02
CA GLU A 389 -21.80 -3.07 28.18
C GLU A 389 -20.68 -2.40 28.99
N VAL A 390 -20.13 -1.31 28.45
CA VAL A 390 -19.13 -0.50 29.15
C VAL A 390 -19.82 0.71 29.76
N ALA A 391 -19.84 0.78 31.09
CA ALA A 391 -20.37 1.91 31.83
C ALA A 391 -19.34 3.06 31.87
N PRO A 392 -19.78 4.32 31.85
CA PRO A 392 -18.89 5.46 32.05
C PRO A 392 -18.25 5.41 33.44
N GLN A 393 -17.05 6.01 33.55
CA GLN A 393 -16.27 6.09 34.80
C GLN A 393 -16.95 6.90 35.90
#